data_AF-A0A7S2TZ51-F1
#
_entry.id   AF-A0A7S2TZ51-F1
#
_cell.length_a   1.000
_cell.length_b   1.000
_cell.length_c   1.000
_cell.angle_alpha   90.00
_cell.angle_beta   90.00
_cell.angle_gamma   90.00
#
_symmetry.space_group_name_H-M   'P 1'
#
loop_
_entity.id
_entity.type
_entity.pdbx_description
1 polymer ?
#
loop_
_entity_poly.entity_id
_entity_poly.type
_entity_poly.pdbx_seq_one_letter_code
_entity_poly.pdbx_strand_id
1 'polypeptide(L)'
;KISRATTQGGAPFDCTIRRPPMPSHLDTDFVTYRTPSGEKFEVFTKPSAAAEYRRTKGRGRKRKGVADILAEGPVIYTDIKKLKVASRAALKEAFRTEDVLEVTRVIIEKGKLKTKVYVPKPLTEMLLDGVAVFETVAAAYILLDNGRLPHFLILCVLVSLLIATTMSLCAIVGRRLSTRFLSMAPFSDPLKSDTAMRQFESQVWQLIVHTGMSALALYVYFTGDDFLNHPSRFLQLWQLNNGMREQIVALYLVQLAIWFVTLVSLRFFEVRSGDHHVMYTHHVVTIGVVLVSFAAKRYVHFGMVVFMLHDISDVPLDVMKILNLLRIEDRHGCYGAEIAYFTLMPTWIYTRIYLFPVAVIYGGVIGALYHTSPNSDVYWCDRLRNGEEIYQLGLAQEGETALRADCSFGGGGQVCFALLALLECLHIWWTYLLLRIGYRAIVEGVDTHKVSNEMYYAEGDTDARKKRK
;
A
#
# COMPACT_ATOMS: atom_id res chain seq x y z
N LYS A 1 25.57 -34.88 -68.25
CA LYS A 1 25.18 -34.95 -66.81
C LYS A 1 26.25 -34.22 -66.01
N ILE A 2 26.27 -32.88 -65.93
CA ILE A 2 25.52 -31.98 -65.03
C ILE A 2 25.45 -32.48 -63.56
N SER A 3 26.22 -31.83 -62.68
CA SER A 3 25.79 -31.30 -61.36
C SER A 3 26.92 -30.41 -60.79
N ARG A 4 26.94 -29.09 -61.04
CA ARG A 4 26.55 -28.01 -60.11
C ARG A 4 26.97 -28.22 -58.64
N ALA A 5 27.98 -27.47 -58.21
CA ALA A 5 28.09 -26.93 -56.85
C ALA A 5 28.44 -25.44 -56.98
N THR A 6 27.49 -24.61 -56.56
CA THR A 6 27.48 -23.15 -56.69
C THR A 6 28.22 -22.52 -55.51
N THR A 7 28.91 -21.43 -55.82
CA THR A 7 29.61 -20.49 -54.96
C THR A 7 28.80 -20.01 -53.74
N GLN A 8 29.41 -20.02 -52.56
CA GLN A 8 29.06 -19.13 -51.44
C GLN A 8 30.22 -18.18 -51.18
N GLY A 9 29.97 -16.90 -51.43
CA GLY A 9 30.89 -15.81 -51.11
C GLY A 9 30.98 -15.58 -49.60
N GLY A 10 32.18 -15.20 -49.16
CA GLY A 10 32.44 -14.82 -47.77
C GLY A 10 31.65 -13.58 -47.36
N ALA A 11 31.01 -13.66 -46.19
CA ALA A 11 30.51 -12.51 -45.47
C ALA A 11 31.61 -11.96 -44.53
N PRO A 12 31.75 -10.64 -44.37
CA PRO A 12 32.74 -10.05 -43.48
C PRO A 12 32.35 -10.27 -42.02
N PHE A 13 33.36 -10.50 -41.18
CA PHE A 13 33.23 -10.53 -39.73
C PHE A 13 32.73 -9.17 -39.22
N ASP A 14 31.45 -9.07 -38.88
CA ASP A 14 30.88 -7.93 -38.16
C ASP A 14 31.26 -8.04 -36.67
N CYS A 15 32.23 -7.22 -36.26
CA CYS A 15 32.66 -7.07 -34.87
C CYS A 15 31.76 -6.05 -34.16
N THR A 16 30.45 -6.28 -34.12
CA THR A 16 29.56 -5.57 -33.21
C THR A 16 29.51 -6.35 -31.90
N ILE A 17 30.23 -5.85 -30.89
CA ILE A 17 30.02 -6.23 -29.49
C ILE A 17 28.54 -5.96 -29.19
N ARG A 18 27.71 -7.01 -29.24
CA ARG A 18 26.33 -6.95 -28.78
C ARG A 18 26.39 -6.49 -27.34
N ARG A 19 25.91 -5.27 -27.07
CA ARG A 19 25.67 -4.82 -25.70
C ARG A 19 24.80 -5.90 -25.03
N PRO A 20 25.17 -6.39 -23.83
CA PRO A 20 24.29 -7.30 -23.12
C PRO A 20 22.90 -6.66 -23.02
N PRO A 21 21.82 -7.43 -23.19
CA PRO A 21 20.48 -6.91 -23.02
C PRO A 21 20.37 -6.27 -21.63
N MET A 22 19.76 -5.09 -21.56
CA MET A 22 19.58 -4.39 -20.30
C MET A 22 18.92 -5.33 -19.28
N PRO A 23 19.47 -5.46 -18.05
CA PRO A 23 18.63 -5.87 -16.94
C PRO A 23 17.47 -4.87 -16.90
N SER A 24 16.24 -5.35 -16.78
CA SER A 24 15.08 -4.49 -16.57
C SER A 24 15.44 -3.51 -15.43
N HIS A 25 15.44 -2.20 -15.71
CA HIS A 25 15.65 -1.17 -14.68
C HIS A 25 14.61 -1.23 -13.54
N LEU A 26 13.60 -2.10 -13.70
CA LEU A 26 12.59 -2.41 -12.71
C LEU A 26 13.08 -3.37 -11.59
N ASP A 27 14.07 -4.24 -11.85
CA ASP A 27 14.42 -5.34 -10.93
C ASP A 27 15.87 -5.29 -10.39
N THR A 28 16.49 -4.10 -10.38
CA THR A 28 17.87 -3.93 -9.88
C THR A 28 17.97 -2.77 -8.90
N ASP A 29 18.68 -3.00 -7.80
CA ASP A 29 19.04 -1.95 -6.84
C ASP A 29 20.32 -1.27 -7.33
N PHE A 30 20.57 -0.04 -6.90
CA PHE A 30 21.87 0.58 -7.16
C PHE A 30 22.43 1.30 -5.95
N VAL A 31 23.76 1.32 -5.89
CA VAL A 31 24.49 1.99 -4.82
C VAL A 31 25.19 3.20 -5.42
N THR A 32 24.89 4.39 -4.92
CA THR A 32 25.56 5.62 -5.33
C THR A 32 26.58 6.00 -4.27
N TYR A 33 27.86 6.01 -4.64
CA TYR A 33 28.93 6.58 -3.85
C TYR A 33 29.34 7.94 -4.42
N ARG A 34 29.61 8.91 -3.54
CA ARG A 34 30.26 10.16 -3.93
C ARG A 34 31.61 10.24 -3.25
N THR A 35 32.65 10.52 -4.01
CA THR A 35 33.99 10.76 -3.47
C THR A 35 34.02 12.09 -2.69
N PRO A 36 35.04 12.32 -1.87
CA PRO A 36 35.28 13.63 -1.25
C PRO A 36 35.47 14.76 -2.27
N SER A 37 35.98 14.46 -3.48
CA SER A 37 36.08 15.38 -4.62
C SER A 37 34.73 15.73 -5.26
N GLY A 38 33.66 15.03 -4.89
CA GLY A 38 32.29 15.26 -5.40
C GLY A 38 31.91 14.42 -6.62
N GLU A 39 32.82 13.59 -7.12
CA GLU A 39 32.58 12.68 -8.23
C GLU A 39 31.63 11.56 -7.83
N LYS A 40 30.79 11.14 -8.77
CA LYS A 40 29.71 10.18 -8.55
C LYS A 40 30.08 8.85 -9.20
N PHE A 41 29.97 7.78 -8.43
CA PHE A 41 30.15 6.41 -8.89
C PHE A 41 28.97 5.56 -8.46
N GLU A 42 28.50 4.70 -9.35
CA GLU A 42 27.28 3.93 -9.18
C GLU A 42 27.45 2.51 -9.67
N VAL A 43 26.79 1.56 -9.01
CA VAL A 43 26.87 0.14 -9.32
C VAL A 43 25.49 -0.50 -9.24
N PHE A 44 25.15 -1.36 -10.21
CA PHE A 44 23.96 -2.19 -10.18
C PHE A 44 24.16 -3.43 -9.32
N THR A 45 23.24 -3.65 -8.39
CA THR A 45 23.22 -4.80 -7.50
C THR A 45 21.91 -5.56 -7.64
N LYS A 46 21.96 -6.87 -7.45
CA LYS A 46 20.77 -7.69 -7.31
C LYS A 46 19.89 -7.14 -6.17
N PRO A 47 18.56 -7.23 -6.28
CA PRO A 47 17.64 -6.76 -5.26
C PRO A 47 18.01 -7.29 -3.86
N SER A 48 18.06 -6.40 -2.86
CA SER A 48 18.42 -6.68 -1.46
C SER A 48 19.81 -7.26 -1.19
N ALA A 49 20.58 -7.66 -2.21
CA ALA A 49 21.85 -8.35 -2.04
C ALA A 49 22.91 -7.42 -1.41
N ALA A 50 22.93 -6.13 -1.80
CA ALA A 50 23.80 -5.13 -1.19
C ALA A 50 23.45 -4.87 0.29
N ALA A 51 22.15 -4.85 0.63
CA ALA A 51 21.70 -4.69 2.01
C ALA A 51 22.04 -5.91 2.88
N GLU A 52 21.89 -7.12 2.36
CA GLU A 52 22.26 -8.38 3.01
C GLU A 52 23.77 -8.45 3.25
N TYR A 53 24.56 -8.04 2.25
CA TYR A 53 26.02 -7.98 2.35
C TYR A 53 26.51 -7.03 3.45
N ARG A 54 25.86 -5.87 3.60
CA ARG A 54 26.15 -4.94 4.70
C ARG A 54 25.80 -5.54 6.07
N ARG A 55 24.66 -6.23 6.18
CA ARG A 55 24.18 -6.83 7.44
C ARG A 55 25.03 -8.00 7.94
N THR A 56 25.67 -8.72 7.03
CA THR A 56 26.50 -9.89 7.37
C THR A 56 27.94 -9.52 7.74
N LYS A 57 28.31 -8.23 7.69
CA LYS A 57 29.64 -7.74 8.08
C LYS A 57 29.93 -8.08 9.55
N GLY A 58 30.90 -8.97 9.78
CA GLY A 58 31.35 -9.39 11.11
C GLY A 58 30.62 -10.60 11.73
N ARG A 59 29.65 -11.21 11.04
CA ARG A 59 29.01 -12.47 11.49
C ARG A 59 29.56 -13.62 10.65
N GLY A 60 30.13 -14.66 11.29
CA GLY A 60 30.87 -15.78 10.68
C GLY A 60 30.12 -16.72 9.71
N ARG A 61 29.11 -16.25 8.97
CA ARG A 61 28.50 -16.98 7.84
C ARG A 61 29.37 -16.84 6.59
N LYS A 62 29.37 -17.87 5.73
CA LYS A 62 30.00 -17.86 4.39
C LYS A 62 29.58 -16.58 3.64
N ARG A 63 30.52 -15.65 3.47
CA ARG A 63 30.31 -14.35 2.81
C ARG A 63 30.19 -14.58 1.30
N LYS A 64 29.07 -14.18 0.69
CA LYS A 64 28.95 -14.12 -0.78
C LYS A 64 30.01 -13.17 -1.35
N GLY A 65 30.60 -13.51 -2.49
CA GLY A 65 31.59 -12.67 -3.15
C GLY A 65 30.96 -11.35 -3.61
N VAL A 66 31.75 -10.29 -3.71
CA VAL A 66 31.25 -8.98 -4.19
C VAL A 66 30.67 -9.10 -5.61
N ALA A 67 31.27 -9.94 -6.45
CA ALA A 67 30.79 -10.23 -7.79
C ALA A 67 29.39 -10.90 -7.80
N ASP A 68 29.08 -11.74 -6.81
CA ASP A 68 27.79 -12.45 -6.75
C ASP A 68 26.60 -11.53 -6.47
N ILE A 69 26.88 -10.36 -5.91
CA ILE A 69 25.91 -9.33 -5.52
C ILE A 69 25.53 -8.45 -6.70
N LEU A 70 26.41 -8.34 -7.70
CA LEU A 70 26.18 -7.48 -8.85
C LEU A 70 25.06 -8.05 -9.72
N ALA A 71 24.21 -7.15 -10.21
CA ALA A 71 23.14 -7.51 -11.13
C ALA A 71 23.67 -7.86 -12.53
N GLU A 72 24.84 -7.32 -12.87
CA GLU A 72 25.59 -7.60 -14.09
C GLU A 72 27.05 -7.86 -13.75
N GLY A 73 27.94 -7.91 -14.76
CA GLY A 73 29.37 -8.03 -14.51
C GLY A 73 29.94 -6.89 -13.64
N PRO A 74 31.22 -6.95 -13.25
CA PRO A 74 31.88 -5.89 -12.51
C PRO A 74 32.00 -4.63 -13.39
N VAL A 75 30.97 -3.79 -13.35
CA VAL A 75 30.89 -2.53 -14.10
C VAL A 75 30.51 -1.42 -13.13
N ILE A 76 31.24 -0.30 -13.21
CA ILE A 76 31.00 0.90 -12.41
C ILE A 76 30.61 2.03 -13.36
N TYR A 77 29.57 2.76 -13.00
CA TYR A 77 29.01 3.85 -13.77
C TYR A 77 29.32 5.20 -13.11
N THR A 78 29.52 6.22 -13.92
CA THR A 78 29.53 7.63 -13.46
C THR A 78 28.12 8.23 -13.51
N ASP A 79 27.29 7.72 -14.43
CA ASP A 79 25.88 8.05 -14.54
C ASP A 79 25.11 6.82 -15.03
N ILE A 80 24.37 6.18 -14.14
CA ILE A 80 23.52 5.02 -14.47
C ILE A 80 22.42 5.39 -15.46
N LYS A 81 21.81 6.58 -15.35
CA LYS A 81 20.68 6.98 -16.21
C LYS A 81 21.12 7.09 -17.67
N LYS A 82 22.40 7.39 -17.91
CA LYS A 82 23.02 7.48 -19.25
C LYS A 82 23.88 6.27 -19.61
N LEU A 83 23.95 5.25 -18.74
CA LEU A 83 24.83 4.09 -18.88
C LEU A 83 26.30 4.47 -19.14
N LYS A 84 26.76 5.58 -18.54
CA LYS A 84 28.12 6.08 -18.75
C LYS A 84 29.08 5.33 -17.81
N VAL A 85 29.81 4.37 -18.35
CA VAL A 85 30.80 3.57 -17.62
C VAL A 85 31.99 4.44 -17.18
N ALA A 86 32.50 4.21 -15.98
CA ALA A 86 33.69 4.87 -15.45
C ALA A 86 34.94 4.39 -16.20
N SER A 87 35.81 5.33 -16.60
CA SER A 87 37.11 4.98 -17.19
C SER A 87 38.06 4.46 -16.10
N ARG A 88 39.02 3.60 -16.47
CA ARG A 88 40.04 3.12 -15.52
C ARG A 88 40.83 4.26 -14.88
N ALA A 89 41.11 5.31 -15.64
CA ALA A 89 41.77 6.52 -15.13
C ALA A 89 40.94 7.19 -14.03
N ALA A 90 39.63 7.35 -14.23
CA ALA A 90 38.73 7.92 -13.23
C ALA A 90 38.67 7.06 -11.96
N LEU A 91 38.68 5.72 -12.09
CA LEU A 91 38.72 4.82 -10.94
C LEU A 91 40.05 4.95 -10.17
N LYS A 92 41.18 5.01 -10.88
CA LYS A 92 42.50 5.18 -10.28
C LYS A 92 42.64 6.52 -9.56
N GLU A 93 42.11 7.58 -10.14
CA GLU A 93 42.10 8.92 -9.53
C GLU A 93 41.24 8.97 -8.27
N ALA A 94 40.02 8.43 -8.34
CA ALA A 94 39.05 8.48 -7.25
C ALA A 94 39.34 7.51 -6.10
N PHE A 95 39.83 6.30 -6.41
CA PHE A 95 39.95 5.21 -5.44
C PHE A 95 41.38 4.69 -5.26
N ARG A 96 42.37 5.22 -6.01
CA ARG A 96 43.78 4.78 -6.02
C ARG A 96 43.99 3.33 -6.46
N THR A 97 42.98 2.72 -7.07
CA THR A 97 43.01 1.34 -7.58
C THR A 97 42.23 1.27 -8.89
N GLU A 98 42.66 0.37 -9.79
CA GLU A 98 41.96 0.06 -11.03
C GLU A 98 41.13 -1.23 -10.91
N ASP A 99 41.24 -1.94 -9.77
CA ASP A 99 40.49 -3.17 -9.52
C ASP A 99 39.01 -2.84 -9.29
N VAL A 100 38.20 -3.21 -10.27
CA VAL A 100 36.76 -2.98 -10.27
C VAL A 100 36.08 -3.66 -9.09
N LEU A 101 36.52 -4.83 -8.66
CA LEU A 101 35.91 -5.55 -7.53
C LEU A 101 36.22 -4.89 -6.19
N GLU A 102 37.43 -4.34 -6.05
CA GLU A 102 37.82 -3.57 -4.87
C GLU A 102 37.05 -2.26 -4.78
N VAL A 103 36.98 -1.50 -5.88
CA VAL A 103 36.18 -0.27 -5.92
C VAL A 103 34.71 -0.57 -5.67
N THR A 104 34.17 -1.63 -6.29
CA THR A 104 32.80 -2.08 -6.07
C THR A 104 32.55 -2.37 -4.59
N ARG A 105 33.49 -3.03 -3.89
CA ARG A 105 33.38 -3.26 -2.45
C ARG A 105 33.27 -1.95 -1.69
N VAL A 106 34.12 -0.96 -2.00
CA VAL A 106 34.08 0.36 -1.36
C VAL A 106 32.74 1.06 -1.61
N ILE A 107 32.25 1.04 -2.85
CA ILE A 107 30.96 1.62 -3.22
C ILE A 107 29.83 0.93 -2.46
N ILE A 108 29.79 -0.41 -2.44
CA ILE A 108 28.77 -1.17 -1.72
C ILE A 108 28.86 -0.94 -0.20
N GLU A 109 30.04 -0.79 0.40
CA GLU A 109 30.16 -0.61 1.84
C GLU A 109 29.90 0.84 2.30
N LYS A 110 30.28 1.84 1.51
CA LYS A 110 30.25 3.27 1.91
C LYS A 110 29.21 4.11 1.17
N GLY A 111 28.67 3.63 0.06
CA GLY A 111 27.72 4.36 -0.77
C GLY A 111 26.32 4.44 -0.16
N LYS A 112 25.51 5.35 -0.69
CA LYS A 112 24.07 5.41 -0.41
C LYS A 112 23.37 4.34 -1.23
N LEU A 113 22.74 3.41 -0.54
CA LEU A 113 21.98 2.33 -1.16
C LEU A 113 20.60 2.88 -1.52
N LYS A 114 20.23 2.80 -2.80
CA LYS A 114 18.88 3.06 -3.27
C LYS A 114 18.29 1.72 -3.69
N THR A 115 17.50 1.14 -2.81
CA THR A 115 16.78 -0.10 -3.10
C THR A 115 15.33 0.19 -3.42
N LYS A 116 14.75 -0.53 -4.38
CA LYS A 116 13.28 -0.62 -4.47
C LYS A 116 12.73 -1.57 -3.41
N VAL A 117 13.57 -2.48 -2.92
CA VAL A 117 13.19 -3.46 -1.91
C VAL A 117 13.35 -2.90 -0.51
N TYR A 118 12.35 -3.14 0.32
CA TYR A 118 12.32 -2.82 1.75
C TYR A 118 13.56 -3.34 2.48
N VAL A 119 14.08 -2.54 3.41
CA VAL A 119 15.13 -2.96 4.34
C VAL A 119 14.48 -3.32 5.70
N PRO A 120 14.45 -4.61 6.07
CA PRO A 120 13.91 -5.07 7.33
C PRO A 120 14.42 -4.34 8.57
N LYS A 121 13.48 -3.86 9.39
CA LYS A 121 13.73 -3.31 10.74
C LYS A 121 13.26 -4.35 11.77
N PRO A 122 14.18 -5.11 12.40
CA PRO A 122 13.82 -6.32 13.13
C PRO A 122 12.89 -6.08 14.32
N LEU A 123 13.12 -5.01 15.10
CA LEU A 123 12.27 -4.67 16.24
C LEU A 123 10.86 -4.28 15.78
N THR A 124 10.75 -3.41 14.78
CA THR A 124 9.46 -2.95 14.24
C THR A 124 8.66 -4.10 13.65
N GLU A 125 9.30 -4.99 12.89
CA GLU A 125 8.62 -6.16 12.33
C GLU A 125 8.17 -7.14 13.41
N MET A 126 9.01 -7.43 14.41
CA MET A 126 8.62 -8.31 15.50
C MET A 126 7.40 -7.76 16.26
N LEU A 127 7.34 -6.45 16.49
CA LEU A 127 6.19 -5.81 17.13
C LEU A 127 4.94 -5.89 16.25
N LEU A 128 5.04 -5.53 14.96
CA LEU A 128 3.89 -5.57 14.05
C LEU A 128 3.39 -7.00 13.80
N ASP A 129 4.30 -7.97 13.64
CA ASP A 129 3.95 -9.39 13.52
C ASP A 129 3.24 -9.87 14.80
N GLY A 130 3.72 -9.44 15.98
CA GLY A 130 3.09 -9.75 17.27
C GLY A 130 1.66 -9.21 17.36
N VAL A 131 1.43 -7.97 16.94
CA VAL A 131 0.09 -7.37 16.89
C VAL A 131 -0.80 -8.10 15.88
N ALA A 132 -0.30 -8.40 14.68
CA ALA A 132 -1.03 -9.15 13.66
C ALA A 132 -1.48 -10.54 14.15
N VAL A 133 -0.61 -11.26 14.87
CA VAL A 133 -0.95 -12.55 15.49
C VAL A 133 -2.00 -12.37 16.57
N PHE A 134 -1.86 -11.37 17.43
CA PHE A 134 -2.86 -11.05 18.44
C PHE A 134 -4.23 -10.75 17.81
N GLU A 135 -4.27 -9.90 16.78
CA GLU A 135 -5.49 -9.57 16.03
C GLU A 135 -6.10 -10.79 15.35
N THR A 136 -5.28 -11.71 14.84
CA THR A 136 -5.75 -12.98 14.28
C THR A 136 -6.49 -13.82 15.31
N VAL A 137 -5.91 -13.96 16.51
CA VAL A 137 -6.52 -14.70 17.62
C VAL A 137 -7.78 -14.00 18.11
N ALA A 138 -7.74 -12.66 18.24
CA ALA A 138 -8.88 -11.86 18.64
C ALA A 138 -10.03 -11.97 17.62
N ALA A 139 -9.74 -11.90 16.32
CA ALA A 139 -10.71 -12.09 15.25
C ALA A 139 -11.36 -13.47 15.34
N ALA A 140 -10.56 -14.54 15.50
CA ALA A 140 -11.09 -15.88 15.64
C ALA A 140 -12.03 -16.01 16.85
N TYR A 141 -11.64 -15.45 18.00
CA TYR A 141 -12.47 -15.44 19.21
C TYR A 141 -13.77 -14.65 19.02
N ILE A 142 -13.70 -13.39 18.57
CA ILE A 142 -14.86 -12.52 18.36
C ILE A 142 -15.83 -13.15 17.36
N LEU A 143 -15.33 -13.70 16.26
CA LEU A 143 -16.16 -14.31 15.22
C LEU A 143 -16.74 -15.66 15.67
N LEU A 144 -16.03 -16.43 16.49
CA LEU A 144 -16.56 -17.67 17.05
C LEU A 144 -17.70 -17.38 18.03
N ASP A 145 -17.51 -16.41 18.92
CA ASP A 145 -18.52 -15.96 19.90
C ASP A 145 -19.80 -15.48 19.21
N ASN A 146 -19.68 -14.81 18.06
CA ASN A 146 -20.81 -14.34 17.28
C ASN A 146 -21.35 -15.38 16.25
N GLY A 147 -20.82 -16.62 16.22
CA GLY A 147 -21.23 -17.66 15.28
C GLY A 147 -20.90 -17.38 13.80
N ARG A 148 -20.00 -16.43 13.53
CA ARG A 148 -19.64 -15.98 12.17
C ARG A 148 -18.28 -16.52 11.68
N LEU A 149 -17.52 -17.22 12.51
CA LEU A 149 -16.20 -17.77 12.11
C LEU A 149 -16.25 -18.65 10.84
N PRO A 150 -17.22 -19.57 10.66
CA PRO A 150 -17.29 -20.37 9.43
C PRO A 150 -17.51 -19.51 8.17
N HIS A 151 -18.38 -18.50 8.26
CA HIS A 151 -18.64 -17.57 7.17
C HIS A 151 -17.39 -16.78 6.79
N PHE A 152 -16.66 -16.29 7.79
CA PHE A 152 -15.39 -15.59 7.58
C PHE A 152 -14.34 -16.47 6.90
N LEU A 153 -14.16 -17.72 7.33
CA LEU A 153 -13.20 -18.64 6.70
C LEU A 153 -13.57 -18.95 5.25
N ILE A 154 -14.87 -19.15 4.96
CA ILE A 154 -15.36 -19.33 3.59
C ILE A 154 -15.06 -18.07 2.76
N LEU A 155 -15.31 -16.88 3.30
CA LEU A 155 -15.01 -15.62 2.62
C LEU A 155 -13.52 -15.45 2.33
N CYS A 156 -12.61 -15.81 3.25
CA CYS A 156 -11.18 -15.79 2.99
C CYS A 156 -10.79 -16.68 1.80
N VAL A 157 -11.39 -17.88 1.68
CA VAL A 157 -11.18 -18.76 0.53
C VAL A 157 -11.73 -18.14 -0.75
N LEU A 158 -12.97 -17.64 -0.72
CA LEU A 158 -13.61 -17.01 -1.88
C LEU A 158 -12.85 -15.79 -2.38
N VAL A 159 -12.38 -14.93 -1.48
CA VAL A 159 -11.54 -13.77 -1.81
C VAL A 159 -10.22 -14.21 -2.42
N SER A 160 -9.57 -15.23 -1.86
CA SER A 160 -8.32 -15.76 -2.42
C SER A 160 -8.52 -16.28 -3.85
N LEU A 161 -9.63 -16.98 -4.10
CA LEU A 161 -10.02 -17.44 -5.44
C LEU A 161 -10.34 -16.27 -6.37
N LEU A 162 -11.05 -15.24 -5.90
CA LEU A 162 -11.35 -14.03 -6.66
C LEU A 162 -10.06 -13.32 -7.10
N ILE A 163 -9.11 -13.13 -6.19
CA ILE A 163 -7.81 -12.52 -6.49
C ILE A 163 -7.07 -13.36 -7.54
N ALA A 164 -6.94 -14.67 -7.31
CA ALA A 164 -6.20 -15.56 -8.22
C ALA A 164 -6.82 -15.62 -9.63
N THR A 165 -8.14 -15.72 -9.72
CA THR A 165 -8.87 -15.73 -10.99
C THR A 165 -8.75 -14.39 -11.71
N THR A 166 -8.90 -13.28 -11.00
CA THR A 166 -8.75 -11.93 -11.55
C THR A 166 -7.34 -11.71 -12.10
N MET A 167 -6.30 -12.04 -11.34
CA MET A 167 -4.92 -11.92 -11.79
C MET A 167 -4.68 -12.76 -13.05
N SER A 168 -5.18 -13.99 -13.09
CA SER A 168 -5.02 -14.89 -14.25
C SER A 168 -5.72 -14.36 -15.51
N LEU A 169 -6.95 -13.85 -15.38
CA LEU A 169 -7.70 -13.25 -16.48
C LEU A 169 -7.03 -11.96 -16.97
N CYS A 170 -6.56 -11.12 -16.04
CA CYS A 170 -5.87 -9.87 -16.36
C CYS A 170 -4.54 -10.09 -17.06
N ALA A 171 -3.80 -11.16 -16.72
CA ALA A 171 -2.60 -11.55 -17.45
C ALA A 171 -2.89 -11.79 -18.94
N ILE A 172 -3.98 -12.49 -19.24
CA ILE A 172 -4.40 -12.85 -20.60
C ILE A 172 -4.89 -11.60 -21.35
N VAL A 173 -5.79 -10.84 -20.74
CA VAL A 173 -6.42 -9.67 -21.34
C VAL A 173 -5.42 -8.53 -21.49
N GLY A 174 -4.68 -8.22 -20.43
CA GLY A 174 -3.65 -7.17 -20.40
C GLY A 174 -2.57 -7.38 -21.45
N ARG A 175 -2.08 -8.61 -21.61
CA ARG A 175 -1.10 -8.94 -22.66
C ARG A 175 -1.66 -8.71 -24.07
N ARG A 176 -2.92 -9.11 -24.31
CA ARG A 176 -3.59 -8.87 -25.60
C ARG A 176 -3.84 -7.39 -25.86
N LEU A 177 -4.25 -6.64 -24.85
CA LEU A 177 -4.50 -5.21 -24.97
C LEU A 177 -3.20 -4.45 -25.26
N SER A 178 -2.15 -4.71 -24.48
CA SER A 178 -0.84 -4.05 -24.63
C SER A 178 -0.22 -4.34 -26.00
N THR A 179 -0.22 -5.60 -26.43
CA THR A 179 0.37 -5.99 -27.72
C THR A 179 -0.44 -5.51 -28.93
N ARG A 180 -1.77 -5.42 -28.84
CA ARG A 180 -2.61 -4.98 -29.96
C ARG A 180 -2.76 -3.48 -30.06
N PHE A 181 -2.94 -2.79 -28.94
CA PHE A 181 -3.32 -1.37 -28.94
C PHE A 181 -2.19 -0.44 -28.46
N LEU A 182 -1.22 -0.95 -27.69
CA LEU A 182 -0.14 -0.13 -27.10
C LEU A 182 1.26 -0.54 -27.59
N SER A 183 1.37 -1.39 -28.60
CA SER A 183 2.66 -1.88 -29.10
C SER A 183 3.42 -0.87 -29.96
N MET A 184 2.71 0.08 -30.56
CA MET A 184 3.30 1.15 -31.38
C MET A 184 3.88 2.26 -30.50
N ALA A 185 4.81 3.03 -31.06
CA ALA A 185 5.23 4.29 -30.46
C ALA A 185 3.99 5.22 -30.33
N PRO A 186 3.87 5.98 -29.23
CA PRO A 186 4.87 6.23 -28.19
C PRO A 186 4.89 5.23 -27.02
N PHE A 187 3.87 4.38 -26.88
CA PHE A 187 3.68 3.51 -25.70
C PHE A 187 4.68 2.35 -25.63
N SER A 188 5.02 1.76 -26.78
CA SER A 188 6.08 0.76 -26.93
C SER A 188 5.90 -0.53 -26.10
N ASP A 189 4.67 -1.04 -26.02
CA ASP A 189 4.26 -2.24 -25.28
C ASP A 189 4.59 -2.17 -23.77
N PRO A 190 3.85 -1.34 -23.00
CA PRO A 190 4.16 -1.06 -21.59
C PRO A 190 4.12 -2.30 -20.69
N LEU A 191 3.29 -3.30 -21.02
CA LEU A 191 3.17 -4.54 -20.25
C LEU A 191 4.05 -5.68 -20.77
N LYS A 192 5.07 -5.38 -21.59
CA LYS A 192 5.98 -6.40 -22.14
C LYS A 192 6.78 -7.13 -21.06
N SER A 193 7.22 -6.42 -20.02
CA SER A 193 8.00 -7.02 -18.93
C SER A 193 7.08 -7.71 -17.93
N ASP A 194 7.49 -8.88 -17.43
CA ASP A 194 6.72 -9.63 -16.43
C ASP A 194 6.48 -8.81 -15.15
N THR A 195 7.43 -7.98 -14.71
CA THR A 195 7.26 -7.10 -13.55
C THR A 195 6.15 -6.06 -13.75
N ALA A 196 6.13 -5.38 -14.90
CA ALA A 196 5.05 -4.43 -15.22
C ALA A 196 3.69 -5.14 -15.34
N MET A 197 3.66 -6.35 -15.90
CA MET A 197 2.45 -7.16 -15.96
C MET A 197 1.95 -7.53 -14.55
N ARG A 198 2.83 -7.95 -13.64
CA ARG A 198 2.48 -8.26 -12.25
C ARG A 198 1.96 -7.03 -11.50
N GLN A 199 2.56 -5.86 -11.71
CA GLN A 199 2.08 -4.60 -11.13
C GLN A 199 0.69 -4.23 -11.67
N PHE A 200 0.47 -4.42 -12.97
CA PHE A 200 -0.83 -4.21 -13.60
C PHE A 200 -1.89 -5.18 -13.05
N GLU A 201 -1.58 -6.49 -13.01
CA GLU A 201 -2.46 -7.51 -12.41
C GLU A 201 -2.82 -7.15 -10.96
N SER A 202 -1.82 -6.73 -10.18
CA SER A 202 -2.00 -6.31 -8.78
C SER A 202 -2.93 -5.11 -8.64
N GLN A 203 -2.76 -4.07 -9.47
CA GLN A 203 -3.64 -2.91 -9.37
C GLN A 203 -5.06 -3.17 -9.89
N VAL A 204 -5.24 -4.05 -10.88
CA VAL A 204 -6.58 -4.32 -11.43
C VAL A 204 -7.46 -5.07 -10.44
N TRP A 205 -6.94 -6.05 -9.70
CA TRP A 205 -7.76 -6.73 -8.70
C TRP A 205 -8.11 -5.78 -7.53
N GLN A 206 -7.20 -4.89 -7.13
CA GLN A 206 -7.47 -3.83 -6.14
C GLN A 206 -8.60 -2.92 -6.62
N LEU A 207 -8.54 -2.46 -7.88
CA LEU A 207 -9.59 -1.63 -8.47
C LEU A 207 -10.96 -2.32 -8.43
N ILE A 208 -11.02 -3.61 -8.78
CA ILE A 208 -12.27 -4.38 -8.76
C ILE A 208 -12.83 -4.49 -7.35
N VAL A 209 -11.98 -4.77 -6.37
CA VAL A 209 -12.37 -4.86 -4.96
C VAL A 209 -12.83 -3.50 -4.45
N HIS A 210 -12.04 -2.44 -4.59
CA HIS A 210 -12.43 -1.10 -4.11
C HIS A 210 -13.70 -0.59 -4.79
N THR A 211 -13.90 -0.86 -6.09
CA THR A 211 -15.14 -0.49 -6.79
C THR A 211 -16.34 -1.28 -6.25
N GLY A 212 -16.20 -2.59 -6.09
CA GLY A 212 -17.25 -3.46 -5.57
C GLY A 212 -17.62 -3.13 -4.12
N MET A 213 -16.62 -2.90 -3.27
CA MET A 213 -16.81 -2.56 -1.86
C MET A 213 -17.35 -1.13 -1.69
N SER A 214 -16.93 -0.18 -2.54
CA SER A 214 -17.55 1.15 -2.61
C SER A 214 -19.04 1.05 -2.95
N ALA A 215 -19.39 0.26 -3.98
CA ALA A 215 -20.78 0.08 -4.39
C ALA A 215 -21.61 -0.60 -3.28
N LEU A 216 -21.07 -1.63 -2.62
CA LEU A 216 -21.73 -2.30 -1.51
C LEU A 216 -21.89 -1.37 -0.31
N ALA A 217 -20.86 -0.61 0.06
CA ALA A 217 -20.92 0.34 1.18
C ALA A 217 -21.94 1.45 0.90
N LEU A 218 -21.97 1.99 -0.31
CA LEU A 218 -22.98 2.97 -0.74
C LEU A 218 -24.39 2.38 -0.71
N TYR A 219 -24.57 1.13 -1.17
CA TYR A 219 -25.85 0.44 -1.06
C TYR A 219 -26.31 0.34 0.40
N VAL A 220 -25.46 -0.15 1.30
CA VAL A 220 -25.76 -0.29 2.74
C VAL A 220 -26.00 1.07 3.41
N TYR A 221 -25.35 2.13 2.92
CA TYR A 221 -25.55 3.50 3.36
C TYR A 221 -26.94 4.01 2.94
N PHE A 222 -27.27 3.93 1.64
CA PHE A 222 -28.52 4.48 1.10
C PHE A 222 -29.77 3.67 1.45
N THR A 223 -29.64 2.38 1.76
CA THR A 223 -30.73 1.59 2.34
C THR A 223 -30.84 1.76 3.86
N GLY A 224 -29.88 2.48 4.45
CA GLY A 224 -29.77 2.74 5.86
C GLY A 224 -30.24 4.12 6.29
N ASP A 225 -29.90 4.47 7.53
CA ASP A 225 -30.12 5.80 8.07
C ASP A 225 -29.03 6.76 7.59
N ASP A 226 -29.36 8.03 7.43
CA ASP A 226 -28.44 9.06 6.91
C ASP A 226 -27.42 9.49 7.98
N PHE A 227 -26.39 8.66 8.16
CA PHE A 227 -25.43 8.83 9.24
C PHE A 227 -24.48 10.02 9.05
N LEU A 228 -24.15 10.39 7.79
CA LEU A 228 -23.23 11.51 7.54
C LEU A 228 -23.83 12.86 7.92
N ASN A 229 -25.16 13.01 7.79
CA ASN A 229 -25.86 14.24 8.17
C ASN A 229 -26.20 14.29 9.66
N HIS A 230 -26.08 13.16 10.38
CA HIS A 230 -26.34 13.07 11.81
C HIS A 230 -25.26 12.29 12.57
N PRO A 231 -24.00 12.76 12.57
CA PRO A 231 -22.89 12.02 13.18
C PRO A 231 -23.03 11.88 14.70
N SER A 232 -23.71 12.80 15.38
CA SER A 232 -24.02 12.64 16.82
C SER A 232 -24.99 11.49 17.11
N ARG A 233 -25.75 11.01 16.11
CA ARG A 233 -26.71 9.91 16.24
C ARG A 233 -26.12 8.53 16.01
N PHE A 234 -24.83 8.42 15.65
CA PHE A 234 -24.18 7.13 15.44
C PHE A 234 -24.32 6.18 16.64
N LEU A 235 -24.22 6.69 17.89
CA LEU A 235 -24.46 5.89 19.09
C LEU A 235 -25.96 5.66 19.39
N GLN A 236 -26.81 6.62 19.05
CA GLN A 236 -28.26 6.57 19.28
C GLN A 236 -28.96 5.50 18.42
N LEU A 237 -28.52 5.32 17.17
CA LEU A 237 -29.13 4.40 16.20
C LEU A 237 -28.89 2.92 16.51
N TRP A 238 -27.82 2.59 17.25
CA TRP A 238 -27.59 1.22 17.73
C TRP A 238 -28.67 0.75 18.70
N GLN A 239 -29.15 1.64 19.59
CA GLN A 239 -30.16 1.31 20.59
C GLN A 239 -31.58 1.19 19.98
N LEU A 240 -31.85 1.87 18.87
CA LEU A 240 -33.17 1.91 18.23
C LEU A 240 -33.44 0.72 17.30
N ASN A 241 -32.40 0.12 16.71
CA ASN A 241 -32.57 -0.90 15.65
C ASN A 241 -32.54 -2.36 16.14
N ASN A 242 -32.56 -2.62 17.45
CA ASN A 242 -32.58 -3.98 18.03
C ASN A 242 -31.54 -4.95 17.42
N GLY A 243 -30.35 -4.45 17.06
CA GLY A 243 -29.24 -5.28 16.54
C GLY A 243 -28.58 -4.72 15.28
N MET A 244 -27.50 -5.38 14.87
CA MET A 244 -26.77 -5.03 13.65
C MET A 244 -27.52 -5.55 12.43
N ARG A 245 -27.90 -4.67 11.49
CA ARG A 245 -28.48 -5.10 10.20
C ARG A 245 -27.54 -6.13 9.55
N GLU A 246 -28.08 -7.25 9.07
CA GLU A 246 -27.28 -8.31 8.43
C GLU A 246 -26.43 -7.80 7.26
N GLN A 247 -26.90 -6.77 6.55
CA GLN A 247 -26.13 -6.13 5.48
C GLN A 247 -24.83 -5.47 5.98
N ILE A 248 -24.84 -4.88 7.18
CA ILE A 248 -23.65 -4.30 7.82
C ILE A 248 -22.72 -5.43 8.26
N VAL A 249 -23.26 -6.50 8.84
CA VAL A 249 -22.47 -7.67 9.23
C VAL A 249 -21.78 -8.29 8.01
N ALA A 250 -22.51 -8.47 6.90
CA ALA A 250 -21.96 -8.98 5.65
C ALA A 250 -20.83 -8.08 5.11
N LEU A 251 -21.04 -6.76 5.09
CA LEU A 251 -20.02 -5.79 4.70
C LEU A 251 -18.75 -5.94 5.56
N TYR A 252 -18.91 -6.03 6.89
CA TYR A 252 -17.82 -6.23 7.83
C TYR A 252 -17.05 -7.53 7.59
N LEU A 253 -17.76 -8.65 7.42
CA LEU A 253 -17.12 -9.96 7.21
C LEU A 253 -16.35 -10.01 5.89
N VAL A 254 -16.90 -9.44 4.81
CA VAL A 254 -16.22 -9.38 3.51
C VAL A 254 -15.00 -8.47 3.57
N GLN A 255 -15.13 -7.27 4.15
CA GLN A 255 -13.98 -6.36 4.31
C GLN A 255 -12.87 -6.96 5.16
N LEU A 256 -13.23 -7.55 6.30
CA LEU A 256 -12.26 -8.20 7.17
C LEU A 256 -11.55 -9.36 6.44
N ALA A 257 -12.27 -10.15 5.65
CA ALA A 257 -11.67 -11.24 4.87
C ALA A 257 -10.68 -10.72 3.81
N ILE A 258 -11.06 -9.67 3.07
CA ILE A 258 -10.17 -8.99 2.11
C ILE A 258 -8.89 -8.51 2.80
N TRP A 259 -9.05 -7.86 3.94
CA TRP A 259 -7.94 -7.25 4.66
C TRP A 259 -7.02 -8.28 5.30
N PHE A 260 -7.57 -9.41 5.75
CA PHE A 260 -6.79 -10.51 6.28
C PHE A 260 -6.00 -11.24 5.19
N VAL A 261 -6.64 -11.54 4.05
CA VAL A 261 -5.97 -12.16 2.89
C VAL A 261 -4.84 -11.25 2.37
N THR A 262 -5.07 -9.95 2.29
CA THR A 262 -4.05 -8.97 1.86
C THR A 262 -2.93 -8.80 2.89
N LEU A 263 -3.20 -8.82 4.20
CA LEU A 263 -2.16 -8.82 5.23
C LEU A 263 -1.22 -10.04 5.09
N VAL A 264 -1.80 -11.23 4.89
CA VAL A 264 -1.03 -12.46 4.65
C VAL A 264 -0.23 -12.35 3.34
N SER A 265 -0.84 -11.81 2.27
CA SER A 265 -0.19 -11.54 0.99
C SER A 265 1.03 -10.63 1.15
N LEU A 266 0.86 -9.48 1.81
CA LEU A 266 1.93 -8.52 2.08
C LEU A 266 3.09 -9.13 2.87
N ARG A 267 2.78 -9.99 3.85
CA ARG A 267 3.81 -10.59 4.72
C ARG A 267 4.59 -11.70 4.03
N PHE A 268 3.92 -12.56 3.26
CA PHE A 268 4.50 -13.84 2.81
C PHE A 268 4.68 -13.99 1.30
N PHE A 269 3.85 -13.32 0.49
CA PHE A 269 3.78 -13.56 -0.96
C PHE A 269 4.28 -12.38 -1.79
N GLU A 270 4.08 -11.15 -1.35
CA GLU A 270 4.43 -9.96 -2.11
C GLU A 270 5.90 -9.55 -1.98
N VAL A 271 6.42 -8.94 -3.05
CA VAL A 271 7.73 -8.31 -3.02
C VAL A 271 7.66 -7.08 -2.14
N ARG A 272 8.49 -7.04 -1.10
CA ARG A 272 8.47 -5.97 -0.11
C ARG A 272 9.07 -4.70 -0.71
N SER A 273 8.24 -3.77 -1.15
CA SER A 273 8.62 -2.45 -1.70
C SER A 273 9.03 -1.45 -0.61
N GLY A 274 9.63 -0.30 -0.97
CA GLY A 274 10.10 0.69 0.01
C GLY A 274 9.04 1.21 1.00
N ASP A 275 7.77 1.17 0.62
CA ASP A 275 6.59 1.51 1.42
C ASP A 275 5.98 0.33 2.20
N HIS A 276 6.56 -0.87 2.11
CA HIS A 276 6.05 -2.09 2.75
C HIS A 276 5.73 -1.91 4.23
N HIS A 277 6.59 -1.24 5.01
CA HIS A 277 6.34 -1.02 6.44
C HIS A 277 5.13 -0.12 6.71
N VAL A 278 4.91 0.89 5.87
CA VAL A 278 3.75 1.80 6.00
C VAL A 278 2.48 1.04 5.66
N MET A 279 2.49 0.28 4.57
CA MET A 279 1.35 -0.57 4.20
C MET A 279 1.07 -1.65 5.24
N TYR A 280 2.08 -2.36 5.73
CA TYR A 280 1.90 -3.37 6.76
C TYR A 280 1.33 -2.78 8.06
N THR A 281 1.84 -1.60 8.48
CA THR A 281 1.30 -0.88 9.63
C THR A 281 -0.16 -0.47 9.40
N HIS A 282 -0.49 0.03 8.20
CA HIS A 282 -1.86 0.35 7.83
C HIS A 282 -2.78 -0.87 7.99
N HIS A 283 -2.47 -2.00 7.37
CA HIS A 283 -3.32 -3.20 7.46
C HIS A 283 -3.54 -3.67 8.91
N VAL A 284 -2.51 -3.65 9.74
CA VAL A 284 -2.63 -3.98 11.17
C VAL A 284 -3.56 -2.99 11.87
N VAL A 285 -3.28 -1.68 11.77
CA VAL A 285 -4.11 -0.63 12.40
C VAL A 285 -5.57 -0.77 11.99
N THR A 286 -5.80 -0.97 10.71
CA THR A 286 -7.14 -0.94 10.17
C THR A 286 -7.90 -2.23 10.48
N ILE A 287 -7.26 -3.42 10.49
CA ILE A 287 -7.85 -4.65 11.06
C ILE A 287 -8.22 -4.43 12.53
N GLY A 288 -7.35 -3.80 13.32
CA GLY A 288 -7.64 -3.42 14.70
C GLY A 288 -8.91 -2.56 14.84
N VAL A 289 -9.06 -1.51 14.01
CA VAL A 289 -10.27 -0.66 13.99
C VAL A 289 -11.53 -1.48 13.68
N VAL A 290 -11.45 -2.39 12.70
CA VAL A 290 -12.57 -3.24 12.32
C VAL A 290 -12.95 -4.19 13.46
N LEU A 291 -11.98 -4.88 14.06
CA LEU A 291 -12.22 -5.82 15.15
C LEU A 291 -12.80 -5.13 16.38
N VAL A 292 -12.24 -4.00 16.80
CA VAL A 292 -12.73 -3.25 17.97
C VAL A 292 -14.12 -2.69 17.70
N SER A 293 -14.38 -2.15 16.50
CA SER A 293 -15.71 -1.62 16.17
C SER A 293 -16.79 -2.72 16.09
N PHE A 294 -16.43 -3.89 15.54
CA PHE A 294 -17.32 -5.04 15.46
C PHE A 294 -17.60 -5.66 16.83
N ALA A 295 -16.58 -5.86 17.66
CA ALA A 295 -16.73 -6.38 19.02
C ALA A 295 -17.58 -5.46 19.91
N ALA A 296 -17.41 -4.14 19.77
CA ALA A 296 -18.16 -3.17 20.56
C ALA A 296 -19.63 -3.03 20.13
N LYS A 297 -20.02 -3.53 18.94
CA LYS A 297 -21.36 -3.46 18.29
C LYS A 297 -21.92 -2.05 18.07
N ARG A 298 -21.84 -1.16 19.04
CA ARG A 298 -22.27 0.25 18.98
C ARG A 298 -21.43 1.13 18.06
N TYR A 299 -20.26 0.65 17.62
CA TYR A 299 -19.36 1.39 16.73
C TYR A 299 -19.42 0.93 15.27
N VAL A 300 -20.27 -0.03 14.92
CA VAL A 300 -20.27 -0.61 13.55
C VAL A 300 -20.66 0.40 12.47
N HIS A 301 -21.46 1.41 12.82
CA HIS A 301 -21.80 2.46 11.89
C HIS A 301 -20.63 3.40 11.60
N PHE A 302 -19.76 3.66 12.59
CA PHE A 302 -18.51 4.38 12.35
C PHE A 302 -17.62 3.62 11.39
N GLY A 303 -17.38 2.32 11.65
CA GLY A 303 -16.52 1.54 10.78
C GLY A 303 -17.12 1.33 9.37
N MET A 304 -18.45 1.28 9.21
CA MET A 304 -19.09 1.32 7.89
C MET A 304 -18.75 2.61 7.13
N VAL A 305 -18.84 3.77 7.78
CA VAL A 305 -18.45 5.04 7.15
C VAL A 305 -16.96 5.08 6.87
N VAL A 306 -16.11 4.54 7.75
CA VAL A 306 -14.68 4.38 7.49
C VAL A 306 -14.47 3.58 6.20
N PHE A 307 -15.07 2.40 6.06
CA PHE A 307 -14.98 1.60 4.83
C PHE A 307 -15.40 2.39 3.60
N MET A 308 -16.56 3.04 3.65
CA MET A 308 -17.10 3.80 2.53
C MET A 308 -16.17 4.93 2.09
N LEU A 309 -15.69 5.75 3.03
CA LEU A 309 -14.77 6.86 2.74
C LEU A 309 -13.44 6.36 2.19
N HIS A 310 -13.03 5.17 2.62
CA HIS A 310 -11.76 4.58 2.22
C HIS A 310 -11.81 4.02 0.80
N ASP A 311 -12.75 3.12 0.54
CA ASP A 311 -12.84 2.44 -0.75
C ASP A 311 -13.14 3.43 -1.88
N ILE A 312 -13.98 4.45 -1.63
CA ILE A 312 -14.35 5.44 -2.65
C ILE A 312 -13.14 6.25 -3.13
N SER A 313 -12.23 6.63 -2.22
CA SER A 313 -11.03 7.39 -2.61
C SER A 313 -9.98 6.53 -3.29
N ASP A 314 -10.03 5.22 -3.09
CA ASP A 314 -8.99 4.31 -3.59
C ASP A 314 -9.29 3.88 -5.04
N VAL A 315 -10.55 3.93 -5.48
CA VAL A 315 -10.93 3.77 -6.90
C VAL A 315 -10.17 4.70 -7.84
N PRO A 316 -10.22 6.06 -7.71
CA PRO A 316 -9.46 6.93 -8.59
C PRO A 316 -7.93 6.78 -8.43
N LEU A 317 -7.45 6.36 -7.24
CA LEU A 317 -6.03 6.07 -7.01
C LEU A 317 -5.58 4.87 -7.86
N ASP A 318 -6.37 3.79 -7.89
CA ASP A 318 -6.06 2.60 -8.66
C ASP A 318 -6.14 2.86 -10.16
N VAL A 319 -7.17 3.59 -10.61
CA VAL A 319 -7.30 4.03 -12.00
C VAL A 319 -6.06 4.82 -12.42
N MET A 320 -5.66 5.82 -11.63
CA MET A 320 -4.47 6.63 -11.91
C MET A 320 -3.21 5.76 -12.03
N LYS A 321 -3.00 4.81 -11.10
CA LYS A 321 -1.84 3.91 -11.14
C LYS A 321 -1.86 3.02 -12.40
N ILE A 322 -3.01 2.47 -12.78
CA ILE A 322 -3.15 1.64 -13.98
C ILE A 322 -2.85 2.47 -15.23
N LEU A 323 -3.40 3.68 -15.35
CA LEU A 323 -3.15 4.56 -16.50
C LEU A 323 -1.68 4.95 -16.62
N ASN A 324 -1.03 5.27 -15.49
CA ASN A 324 0.41 5.53 -15.44
C ASN A 324 1.25 4.28 -15.82
N LEU A 325 0.85 3.08 -15.38
CA LEU A 325 1.51 1.82 -15.79
C LEU A 325 1.38 1.57 -17.31
N LEU A 326 0.23 1.90 -17.90
CA LEU A 326 -0.03 1.77 -19.32
C LEU A 326 0.58 2.92 -20.16
N ARG A 327 1.26 3.88 -19.52
CA ARG A 327 1.81 5.09 -20.16
C ARG A 327 0.75 5.95 -20.85
N ILE A 328 -0.48 5.94 -20.34
CA ILE A 328 -1.59 6.77 -20.82
C ILE A 328 -1.50 8.13 -20.13
N GLU A 329 -0.41 8.83 -20.39
CA GLU A 329 -0.07 10.16 -19.87
C GLU A 329 0.21 11.11 -21.04
N ASP A 330 0.27 12.40 -20.76
CA ASP A 330 0.50 13.48 -21.72
C ASP A 330 -0.51 13.51 -22.89
N ARG A 331 -0.22 14.33 -23.90
CA ARG A 331 -1.02 14.47 -25.12
C ARG A 331 -1.27 13.14 -25.85
N HIS A 332 -0.35 12.19 -25.75
CA HIS A 332 -0.45 10.90 -26.43
C HIS A 332 -1.45 9.97 -25.75
N GLY A 333 -1.49 9.96 -24.43
CA GLY A 333 -2.48 9.24 -23.62
C GLY A 333 -3.77 10.04 -23.39
N CYS A 334 -4.01 11.14 -24.12
CA CYS A 334 -5.13 12.04 -23.91
C CYS A 334 -5.24 12.56 -22.47
N TYR A 335 -4.11 12.74 -21.79
CA TYR A 335 -4.01 13.17 -20.40
C TYR A 335 -4.75 12.25 -19.40
N GLY A 336 -4.88 10.95 -19.71
CA GLY A 336 -5.67 10.03 -18.90
C GLY A 336 -5.20 9.92 -17.45
N ALA A 337 -3.90 9.72 -17.23
CA ALA A 337 -3.31 9.63 -15.89
C ALA A 337 -3.47 10.94 -15.10
N GLU A 338 -3.37 12.09 -15.77
CA GLU A 338 -3.54 13.41 -15.19
C GLU A 338 -5.00 13.66 -14.80
N ILE A 339 -5.96 13.32 -15.67
CA ILE A 339 -7.39 13.41 -15.36
C ILE A 339 -7.72 12.54 -14.14
N ALA A 340 -7.16 11.33 -14.07
CA ALA A 340 -7.33 10.45 -12.91
C ALA A 340 -6.69 11.05 -11.65
N TYR A 341 -5.52 11.68 -11.74
CA TYR A 341 -4.90 12.42 -10.63
C TYR A 341 -5.77 13.61 -10.17
N PHE A 342 -6.29 14.41 -11.12
CA PHE A 342 -7.18 15.54 -10.81
C PHE A 342 -8.56 15.11 -10.29
N THR A 343 -8.95 13.85 -10.49
CA THR A 343 -10.13 13.25 -9.86
C THR A 343 -9.79 12.71 -8.47
N LEU A 344 -8.61 12.07 -8.33
CA LEU A 344 -8.09 11.55 -7.08
C LEU A 344 -7.93 12.65 -6.03
N MET A 345 -7.26 13.76 -6.37
CA MET A 345 -6.88 14.76 -5.37
C MET A 345 -8.08 15.39 -4.63
N PRO A 346 -9.13 15.89 -5.31
CA PRO A 346 -10.32 16.38 -4.63
C PRO A 346 -11.04 15.29 -3.85
N THR A 347 -11.18 14.09 -4.42
CA THR A 347 -11.84 12.95 -3.75
C THR A 347 -11.12 12.59 -2.47
N TRP A 348 -9.79 12.43 -2.53
CA TRP A 348 -8.93 12.09 -1.40
C TRP A 348 -8.98 13.16 -0.31
N ILE A 349 -8.80 14.44 -0.65
CA ILE A 349 -8.86 15.53 0.32
C ILE A 349 -10.24 15.57 0.98
N TYR A 350 -11.32 15.46 0.18
CA TYR A 350 -12.67 15.50 0.69
C TYR A 350 -12.98 14.32 1.62
N THR A 351 -12.68 13.08 1.22
CA THR A 351 -13.05 11.91 2.04
C THR A 351 -12.08 11.68 3.20
N ARG A 352 -10.76 11.79 2.98
CA ARG A 352 -9.73 11.42 3.97
C ARG A 352 -9.33 12.55 4.90
N ILE A 353 -9.27 13.79 4.42
CA ILE A 353 -8.75 14.93 5.21
C ILE A 353 -9.87 15.80 5.77
N TYR A 354 -11.02 15.85 5.11
CA TYR A 354 -12.18 16.60 5.61
C TYR A 354 -13.21 15.69 6.27
N LEU A 355 -13.84 14.79 5.51
CA LEU A 355 -15.01 14.05 5.96
C LEU A 355 -14.66 13.01 7.03
N PHE A 356 -13.52 12.33 6.92
CA PHE A 356 -13.07 11.37 7.94
C PHE A 356 -12.88 12.01 9.32
N PRO A 357 -12.06 13.06 9.53
CA PRO A 357 -11.91 13.63 10.86
C PRO A 357 -13.18 14.35 11.34
N VAL A 358 -13.98 14.97 10.47
CA VAL A 358 -15.20 15.69 10.87
C VAL A 358 -16.34 14.73 11.23
N ALA A 359 -16.64 13.75 10.37
CA ALA A 359 -17.77 12.85 10.57
C ALA A 359 -17.43 11.66 11.47
N VAL A 360 -16.24 11.08 11.33
CA VAL A 360 -15.86 9.86 12.07
C VAL A 360 -15.22 10.21 13.41
N ILE A 361 -14.13 10.99 13.40
CA ILE A 361 -13.38 11.29 14.64
C ILE A 361 -14.17 12.27 15.52
N TYR A 362 -14.45 13.47 15.03
CA TYR A 362 -15.17 14.49 15.79
C TYR A 362 -16.59 14.04 16.10
N GLY A 363 -17.33 13.53 15.11
CA GLY A 363 -18.66 12.95 15.30
C GLY A 363 -18.69 11.83 16.36
N GLY A 364 -17.69 10.95 16.35
CA GLY A 364 -17.57 9.88 17.34
C GLY A 364 -17.21 10.36 18.73
N VAL A 365 -16.23 11.25 18.86
CA VAL A 365 -15.81 11.80 20.15
C VAL A 365 -16.95 12.60 20.78
N ILE A 366 -17.56 13.49 20.01
CA ILE A 366 -18.64 14.36 20.48
C ILE A 366 -19.90 13.55 20.78
N GLY A 367 -20.28 12.61 19.92
CA GLY A 367 -21.37 11.67 20.20
C GLY A 367 -21.13 10.93 21.53
N ALA A 368 -19.93 10.41 21.75
CA ALA A 368 -19.61 9.71 22.99
C ALA A 368 -19.59 10.62 24.23
N LEU A 369 -19.11 11.86 24.10
CA LEU A 369 -19.12 12.85 25.20
C LEU A 369 -20.54 13.33 25.55
N TYR A 370 -21.41 13.54 24.56
CA TYR A 370 -22.81 13.92 24.81
C TYR A 370 -23.61 12.80 25.48
N HIS A 371 -23.30 11.54 25.18
CA HIS A 371 -23.96 10.38 25.82
C HIS A 371 -23.39 10.01 27.20
N THR A 372 -22.25 10.58 27.61
CA THR A 372 -21.63 10.35 28.93
C THR A 372 -21.87 11.47 29.93
N SER A 373 -22.63 12.51 29.56
CA SER A 373 -22.96 13.62 30.45
C SER A 373 -23.99 13.21 31.50
N PRO A 374 -23.75 13.45 32.81
CA PRO A 374 -24.73 13.14 33.85
C PRO A 374 -26.07 13.89 33.71
N ASN A 375 -26.11 14.96 32.89
CA ASN A 375 -27.34 15.69 32.57
C ASN A 375 -28.08 15.17 31.32
N SER A 376 -27.48 14.29 30.51
CA SER A 376 -28.20 13.66 29.40
C SER A 376 -29.15 12.56 29.89
N ASP A 377 -28.82 11.88 30.98
CA ASP A 377 -29.68 10.84 31.61
C ASP A 377 -31.09 11.37 31.96
N VAL A 378 -31.19 12.66 32.30
CA VAL A 378 -32.45 13.34 32.66
C VAL A 378 -33.36 13.55 31.44
N TYR A 379 -32.82 13.73 30.24
CA TYR A 379 -33.63 13.86 29.02
C TYR A 379 -34.07 12.53 28.42
N TRP A 380 -33.33 11.44 28.72
CA TRP A 380 -33.59 10.10 28.14
C TRP A 380 -34.59 9.29 28.96
N CYS A 381 -34.48 9.28 30.30
CA CYS A 381 -35.47 8.60 31.13
C CYS A 381 -36.85 9.28 31.08
N ASP A 382 -36.90 10.59 30.90
CA ASP A 382 -38.16 11.33 30.95
C ASP A 382 -38.98 11.22 29.66
N ARG A 383 -38.35 10.99 28.50
CA ARG A 383 -39.06 10.74 27.24
C ARG A 383 -39.62 9.32 27.15
N LEU A 384 -38.96 8.33 27.76
CA LEU A 384 -39.49 6.97 27.91
C LEU A 384 -40.59 6.89 28.99
N ARG A 385 -40.56 7.77 30.00
CA ARG A 385 -41.59 7.88 31.04
C ARG A 385 -42.93 8.45 30.55
N ASN A 386 -42.92 9.21 29.45
CA ASN A 386 -44.10 9.95 28.97
C ASN A 386 -44.91 9.26 27.84
N GLY A 387 -44.75 7.95 27.66
CA GLY A 387 -45.80 7.12 27.06
C GLY A 387 -45.85 7.02 25.53
N GLU A 388 -44.87 6.32 24.94
CA GLU A 388 -45.16 5.45 23.79
C GLU A 388 -44.63 4.05 24.10
N GLU A 389 -45.53 3.07 24.10
CA GLU A 389 -45.31 1.68 24.49
C GLU A 389 -44.23 1.01 23.63
N ILE A 390 -43.07 0.70 24.22
CA ILE A 390 -42.16 -0.30 23.69
C ILE A 390 -41.68 -1.19 24.85
N TYR A 391 -42.40 -2.31 25.01
CA TYR A 391 -42.01 -3.57 25.66
C TYR A 391 -41.06 -3.50 26.88
N GLN A 392 -41.64 -3.17 28.03
CA GLN A 392 -41.10 -3.53 29.34
C GLN A 392 -41.58 -4.93 29.74
N LEU A 393 -40.76 -5.96 29.52
CA LEU A 393 -40.85 -7.24 30.24
C LEU A 393 -39.52 -8.00 30.07
N GLY A 394 -38.55 -7.78 30.97
CA GLY A 394 -37.50 -8.78 31.17
C GLY A 394 -36.14 -8.40 31.79
N LEU A 395 -35.72 -7.13 31.92
CA LEU A 395 -34.30 -6.83 32.25
C LEU A 395 -34.07 -5.80 33.37
N ALA A 396 -35.09 -5.51 34.18
CA ALA A 396 -35.14 -4.33 35.04
C ALA A 396 -34.32 -4.37 36.35
N GLN A 397 -33.41 -5.33 36.57
CA GLN A 397 -32.61 -5.31 37.82
C GLN A 397 -31.13 -5.67 37.69
N GLU A 398 -30.73 -6.42 36.67
CA GLU A 398 -29.30 -6.64 36.37
C GLU A 398 -28.76 -5.68 35.28
N GLY A 399 -29.66 -5.00 34.57
CA GLY A 399 -29.33 -4.16 33.40
C GLY A 399 -28.86 -2.74 33.72
N GLU A 400 -29.29 -2.10 34.81
CA GLU A 400 -29.00 -0.68 35.05
C GLU A 400 -27.51 -0.39 35.36
N THR A 401 -26.82 -1.30 36.06
CA THR A 401 -25.38 -1.18 36.34
C THR A 401 -24.52 -1.51 35.13
N ALA A 402 -24.95 -2.43 34.27
CA ALA A 402 -24.27 -2.74 33.00
C ALA A 402 -24.44 -1.60 31.98
N LEU A 403 -25.64 -1.01 31.89
CA LEU A 403 -25.92 0.14 31.01
C LEU A 403 -25.05 1.36 31.38
N ARG A 404 -24.89 1.66 32.68
CA ARG A 404 -24.05 2.77 33.15
C ARG A 404 -22.55 2.54 32.88
N ALA A 405 -22.09 1.29 32.94
CA ALA A 405 -20.70 0.94 32.63
C ALA A 405 -20.42 0.97 31.12
N ASP A 406 -21.39 0.59 30.28
CA ASP A 406 -21.27 0.51 28.81
C ASP A 406 -21.46 1.85 28.09
N CYS A 407 -22.19 2.79 28.69
CA CYS A 407 -22.33 4.17 28.19
C CYS A 407 -21.06 5.00 28.39
N SER A 408 -20.16 4.60 29.28
CA SER A 408 -18.88 5.27 29.47
C SER A 408 -18.00 5.11 28.23
N PHE A 409 -17.18 6.11 27.93
CA PHE A 409 -16.06 6.01 26.97
C PHE A 409 -15.00 5.03 27.52
N GLY A 410 -15.37 3.76 27.67
CA GLY A 410 -14.55 2.71 28.25
C GLY A 410 -13.37 2.36 27.34
N GLY A 411 -12.54 1.40 27.79
CA GLY A 411 -11.28 1.06 27.12
C GLY A 411 -11.40 0.79 25.62
N GLY A 412 -12.47 0.11 25.16
CA GLY A 412 -12.69 -0.15 23.73
C GLY A 412 -12.91 1.12 22.89
N GLY A 413 -13.55 2.15 23.46
CA GLY A 413 -13.66 3.46 22.81
C GLY A 413 -12.30 4.12 22.65
N GLN A 414 -11.54 4.24 23.75
CA GLN A 414 -10.21 4.84 23.76
C GLN A 414 -9.27 4.19 22.73
N VAL A 415 -9.28 2.86 22.65
CA VAL A 415 -8.49 2.10 21.66
C VAL A 415 -8.95 2.42 20.23
N CYS A 416 -10.25 2.41 19.97
CA CYS A 416 -10.79 2.76 18.65
C CYS A 416 -10.36 4.17 18.20
N PHE A 417 -10.45 5.17 19.07
CA PHE A 417 -10.03 6.54 18.75
C PHE A 417 -8.52 6.65 18.53
N ALA A 418 -7.70 5.97 19.32
CA ALA A 418 -6.26 5.95 19.12
C ALA A 418 -5.88 5.37 17.75
N LEU A 419 -6.54 4.27 17.35
CA LEU A 419 -6.33 3.66 16.04
C LEU A 419 -6.82 4.55 14.89
N LEU A 420 -7.98 5.21 15.03
CA LEU A 420 -8.49 6.17 14.04
C LEU A 420 -7.58 7.40 13.90
N ALA A 421 -7.02 7.91 15.00
CA ALA A 421 -6.07 9.01 14.98
C ALA A 421 -4.73 8.61 14.31
N LEU A 422 -4.26 7.38 14.55
CA LEU A 422 -3.10 6.83 13.85
C LEU A 422 -3.36 6.68 12.35
N LEU A 423 -4.57 6.24 11.98
CA LEU A 423 -4.99 6.16 10.59
C LEU A 423 -5.04 7.55 9.93
N GLU A 424 -5.49 8.58 10.65
CA GLU A 424 -5.44 9.96 10.16
C GLU A 424 -4.02 10.48 9.94
N CYS A 425 -3.08 10.11 10.82
CA CYS A 425 -1.67 10.44 10.62
C CYS A 425 -1.13 9.83 9.31
N LEU A 426 -1.56 8.60 8.97
CA LEU A 426 -1.22 7.97 7.69
C LEU A 426 -1.87 8.70 6.51
N HIS A 427 -3.12 9.15 6.63
CA HIS A 427 -3.77 9.97 5.59
C HIS A 427 -3.01 11.26 5.31
N ILE A 428 -2.58 11.97 6.36
CA ILE A 428 -1.77 13.19 6.22
C ILE A 428 -0.45 12.88 5.53
N TRP A 429 0.22 11.79 5.91
CA TRP A 429 1.46 11.36 5.27
C TRP A 429 1.28 11.03 3.78
N TRP A 430 0.26 10.25 3.41
CA TRP A 430 -0.02 9.95 2.01
C TRP A 430 -0.47 11.17 1.21
N THR A 431 -1.21 12.08 1.83
CA THR A 431 -1.58 13.36 1.21
C THR A 431 -0.32 14.17 0.85
N TYR A 432 0.66 14.23 1.76
CA TYR A 432 1.95 14.84 1.46
C TYR A 432 2.64 14.16 0.26
N LEU A 433 2.63 12.82 0.19
CA LEU A 433 3.20 12.09 -0.94
C LEU A 433 2.49 12.39 -2.27
N LEU A 434 1.15 12.40 -2.28
CA LEU A 434 0.35 12.70 -3.46
C LEU A 434 0.55 14.15 -3.94
N LEU A 435 0.59 15.11 -3.02
CA LEU A 435 0.89 16.51 -3.31
C LEU A 435 2.32 16.69 -3.85
N ARG A 436 3.29 15.97 -3.27
CA ARG A 436 4.68 15.97 -3.76
C ARG A 436 4.77 15.44 -5.19
N ILE A 437 4.03 14.39 -5.54
CA ILE A 437 3.96 13.89 -6.93
C ILE A 437 3.43 14.99 -7.85
N GLY A 438 2.29 15.59 -7.51
CA GLY A 438 1.69 16.66 -8.32
C GLY A 438 2.59 17.87 -8.48
N TYR A 439 3.24 18.31 -7.40
CA TYR A 439 4.20 19.41 -7.45
C TYR A 439 5.36 19.12 -8.42
N ARG A 440 5.98 17.94 -8.34
CA ARG A 440 7.10 17.59 -9.23
C ARG A 440 6.67 17.41 -10.68
N ALA A 441 5.46 16.88 -10.92
CA ALA A 441 4.92 16.75 -12.27
C ALA A 441 4.63 18.12 -12.89
N ILE A 442 3.95 19.01 -12.15
CA ILE A 442 3.45 20.29 -12.67
C ILE A 442 4.54 21.38 -12.68
N VAL A 443 5.29 21.53 -11.59
CA VAL A 443 6.24 22.64 -11.39
C VAL A 443 7.62 22.30 -11.91
N GLU A 444 8.12 21.09 -11.63
CA GLU A 444 9.45 20.67 -12.07
C GLU A 444 9.45 20.09 -13.51
N GLY A 445 8.27 19.84 -14.10
CA GLY A 445 8.13 19.28 -15.43
C GLY A 445 8.73 17.87 -15.57
N VAL A 446 8.83 17.14 -14.45
CA VAL A 446 9.36 15.78 -14.46
C VAL A 446 8.24 14.82 -14.90
N ASP A 447 8.53 14.05 -15.94
CA ASP A 447 7.77 12.90 -16.42
C ASP A 447 7.13 12.10 -15.25
N THR A 448 5.80 12.00 -15.29
CA THR A 448 4.94 11.41 -14.25
C THR A 448 5.27 9.96 -13.95
N HIS A 449 5.56 9.18 -14.98
CA HIS A 449 6.04 7.81 -14.85
C HIS A 449 7.40 7.75 -14.13
N LYS A 450 8.30 8.72 -14.32
CA LYS A 450 9.56 8.81 -13.57
C LYS A 450 9.35 9.26 -12.11
N VAL A 451 8.50 10.25 -11.86
CA VAL A 451 8.21 10.76 -10.50
C VAL A 451 7.61 9.67 -9.62
N SER A 452 6.63 8.93 -10.14
CA SER A 452 6.00 7.81 -9.43
C SER A 452 7.00 6.70 -9.10
N ASN A 453 7.84 6.30 -10.07
CA ASN A 453 8.88 5.29 -9.86
C ASN A 453 9.95 5.71 -8.83
N GLU A 454 10.29 6.99 -8.75
CA GLU A 454 11.29 7.51 -7.81
C GLU A 454 10.84 7.43 -6.33
N MET A 455 9.53 7.40 -6.05
CA MET A 455 8.99 7.34 -4.68
C MET A 455 9.01 5.93 -4.07
N TYR A 456 9.01 4.87 -4.90
CA TYR A 456 9.08 3.49 -4.42
C TYR A 456 10.49 3.05 -3.99
N TYR A 457 11.51 3.92 -4.16
CA TYR A 457 12.83 3.66 -3.62
C TYR A 457 12.86 3.95 -2.12
N ALA A 458 13.17 2.94 -1.31
CA ALA A 458 13.53 3.16 0.07
C ALA A 458 14.80 4.01 0.12
N GLU A 459 14.73 5.20 0.71
CA GLU A 459 15.95 5.94 1.06
C GLU A 459 16.67 5.17 2.17
N GLY A 460 17.69 4.40 1.75
CA GLY A 460 18.65 3.78 2.64
C GLY A 460 19.50 4.83 3.33
N ASP A 461 19.04 5.20 4.53
CA ASP A 461 19.69 5.95 5.59
C ASP A 461 20.30 7.33 5.23
N THR A 462 19.56 8.34 5.66
CA THR A 462 19.89 9.75 5.70
C THR A 462 20.80 10.05 6.90
N ASP A 463 22.05 9.56 6.91
CA ASP A 463 23.00 9.98 7.96
C ASP A 463 24.40 10.37 7.46
N ALA A 464 24.43 11.19 6.40
CA ALA A 464 25.64 11.90 5.97
C ALA A 464 25.49 13.43 5.91
N ARG A 465 24.33 14.00 6.32
CA ARG A 465 24.10 15.46 6.30
C ARG A 465 24.09 16.13 7.68
N LYS A 466 24.25 15.38 8.79
CA LYS A 466 24.27 15.94 10.15
C LYS A 466 25.65 16.08 10.81
N LYS A 467 26.76 15.80 10.12
CA LYS A 467 28.13 16.10 10.60
C LYS A 467 28.87 17.10 9.73
N ARG A 468 28.24 18.25 9.49
CA ARG A 468 28.91 19.50 9.11
C ARG A 468 28.13 20.67 9.70
N LYS A 469 28.36 20.92 10.99
CA LYS A 469 28.47 22.24 11.57
C LYS A 469 29.71 22.24 12.43
#